data_AF-A0A1B7Y3L9-F1
#
_entry.id   AF-A0A1B7Y3L9-F1
#
_cell.length_a   1.000
_cell.length_b   1.000
_cell.length_c   1.000
_cell.angle_alpha   90.00
_cell.angle_beta   90.00
_cell.angle_gamma   90.00
#
_symmetry.space_group_name_H-M   'P 1'
#
loop_
_entity.id
_entity.type
_entity.pdbx_description
1 polymer ?
#
loop_
_entity_poly.entity_id
_entity_poly.type
_entity_poly.pdbx_seq_one_letter_code
_entity_poly.pdbx_strand_id
1 'polypeptide(L)'
;MDTLPQDIIDEIVFHLVPADSKPKTPYDVRGRPSLPLAPVAAVSRRLQAAVERLTFRSIKITSDELTKFNELLAPPRRRHLASLTVTILLPPYDDAAARRAESPEERTVNDESYSLGIAALFEVLHSWEVEDPETTACRLALFINHPESPSDNPWRFNHAPWSDTYPEEDGIYEGRYLHSYIQLLDSHALPTLQRVKQLAMLRPDDRYGHRNTCPKVPIVLASKMPNLESVKLSMDDDEKRFPDIRVRHRKEAAEAIGILSLPALNKADLDFFVRRQKNERAQPHVLHDPGIPDPLSSVICEFSQNLVSLKVSGVFDESLLRPIGRLGSTPWPSLRFLDIKLLINTPAGGWYFTKRDDVPPQPPYTHWSRTNNAHEDLHLEDFSFLEEAAHALLNPVYVFRGKADDEALAPLVGAYADALAAMPRLASAALNFQLEDEVDGEPGWFCVAYFAPCRSASRHPPRMICPDCNRGVTRQLVTLLLGWEPDEALAAKLRGIGGEFRAEPMVEKTMAEFLKYHEADVEED
;
A
#
# COMPACT_ATOMS: atom_id res chain seq x y z
N MET A 1 44.90 -9.86 6.36
CA MET A 1 43.46 -10.09 6.58
C MET A 1 43.16 -10.78 7.90
N ASP A 2 43.94 -11.78 8.30
CA ASP A 2 43.63 -12.56 9.52
C ASP A 2 43.82 -11.81 10.84
N THR A 3 44.55 -10.69 10.83
CA THR A 3 44.77 -9.81 11.98
C THR A 3 43.69 -8.74 12.15
N LEU A 4 42.82 -8.52 11.17
CA LEU A 4 41.77 -7.51 11.25
C LEU A 4 40.57 -8.04 12.05
N PRO A 5 39.89 -7.20 12.85
CA PRO A 5 38.58 -7.52 13.43
C PRO A 5 37.52 -7.83 12.35
N GLN A 6 36.51 -8.66 12.68
CA GLN A 6 35.56 -9.17 11.66
C GLN A 6 34.63 -8.08 11.14
N ASP A 7 34.25 -7.15 12.00
CA ASP A 7 33.55 -5.91 11.71
C ASP A 7 34.26 -5.06 10.66
N ILE A 8 35.60 -4.95 10.72
CA ILE A 8 36.37 -4.24 9.70
C ILE A 8 36.37 -4.99 8.36
N ILE A 9 36.47 -6.32 8.38
CA ILE A 9 36.41 -7.14 7.16
C ILE A 9 35.02 -7.05 6.53
N ASP A 10 33.98 -7.11 7.35
CA ASP A 10 32.59 -6.95 6.97
C ASP A 10 32.32 -5.60 6.30
N GLU A 11 32.87 -4.52 6.85
CA GLU A 11 32.79 -3.16 6.29
C GLU A 11 33.54 -3.07 4.96
N ILE A 12 34.75 -3.65 4.87
CA ILE A 12 35.51 -3.71 3.61
C ILE A 12 34.69 -4.40 2.52
N VAL A 13 34.12 -5.58 2.79
CA VAL A 13 33.31 -6.30 1.78
C VAL A 13 32.02 -5.55 1.45
N PHE A 14 31.41 -4.86 2.43
CA PHE A 14 30.24 -4.02 2.17
C PHE A 14 30.54 -2.92 1.15
N HIS A 15 31.68 -2.23 1.27
CA HIS A 15 32.10 -1.20 0.29
C HIS A 15 32.56 -1.75 -1.07
N LEU A 16 32.81 -3.06 -1.18
CA LEU A 16 33.09 -3.71 -2.47
C LEU A 16 31.82 -3.96 -3.30
N VAL A 17 30.64 -3.86 -2.68
CA VAL A 17 29.36 -3.93 -3.37
C VAL A 17 28.93 -2.48 -3.66
N PRO A 18 28.57 -2.13 -4.91
CA PRO A 18 28.06 -0.79 -5.19
C PRO A 18 26.93 -0.44 -4.24
N ALA A 19 26.99 0.77 -3.68
CA ALA A 19 25.81 1.39 -3.13
C ALA A 19 24.85 1.62 -4.30
N ASP A 20 23.94 0.68 -4.55
CA ASP A 20 22.69 1.01 -5.23
C ASP A 20 21.99 2.02 -4.30
N SER A 21 22.28 3.30 -4.54
CA SER A 21 22.06 4.42 -3.63
C SER A 21 20.63 4.94 -3.71
N LYS A 22 19.66 4.05 -3.55
CA LYS A 22 18.31 4.32 -3.06
C LYS A 22 17.86 3.10 -2.26
N PRO A 23 17.04 3.23 -1.21
CA PRO A 23 16.37 2.07 -0.63
C PRO A 23 15.66 1.35 -1.76
N LYS A 24 16.14 0.15 -2.11
CA LYS A 24 15.58 -0.67 -3.19
C LYS A 24 14.07 -0.74 -2.97
N THR A 25 13.31 -0.20 -3.92
CA THR A 25 11.87 -0.40 -3.93
C THR A 25 11.60 -1.90 -4.10
N PRO A 26 10.43 -2.41 -3.68
CA PRO A 26 10.15 -3.85 -3.61
C PRO A 26 10.33 -4.61 -4.93
N TYR A 27 10.40 -3.90 -6.07
CA TYR A 27 10.40 -4.48 -7.42
C TYR A 27 11.75 -4.41 -8.13
N ASP A 28 12.81 -3.98 -7.46
CA ASP A 28 14.04 -3.67 -8.17
C ASP A 28 14.58 -4.88 -8.97
N VAL A 29 14.88 -4.61 -10.24
CA VAL A 29 15.42 -5.56 -11.20
C VAL A 29 16.81 -6.00 -10.71
N ARG A 30 17.22 -7.23 -11.04
CA ARG A 30 18.52 -7.81 -10.64
C ARG A 30 19.69 -6.86 -10.96
N GLY A 31 20.09 -6.03 -10.00
CA GLY A 31 21.42 -5.44 -9.97
C GLY A 31 22.41 -6.55 -9.69
N ARG A 32 23.10 -7.08 -10.72
CA ARG A 32 24.31 -7.87 -10.47
C ARG A 32 25.27 -6.97 -9.70
N PRO A 33 25.90 -7.43 -8.61
CA PRO A 33 27.04 -6.74 -8.04
C PRO A 33 28.03 -6.46 -9.17
N SER A 34 28.47 -5.21 -9.32
CA SER A 34 29.39 -4.82 -10.40
C SER A 34 30.71 -5.59 -10.36
N LEU A 35 31.01 -6.20 -9.21
CA LEU A 35 32.17 -7.06 -8.97
C LEU A 35 31.71 -8.45 -8.50
N PRO A 36 32.17 -9.55 -9.13
CA PRO A 36 31.93 -10.88 -8.61
C PRO A 36 32.62 -11.03 -7.25
N LEU A 37 31.85 -11.29 -6.19
CA LEU A 37 32.38 -11.47 -4.82
C LEU A 37 32.96 -12.87 -4.57
N ALA A 38 32.69 -13.83 -5.46
CA ALA A 38 33.15 -15.21 -5.31
C ALA A 38 34.69 -15.35 -5.22
N PRO A 39 35.51 -14.63 -6.01
CA PRO A 39 36.97 -14.63 -5.85
C PRO A 39 37.40 -14.07 -4.49
N VAL A 40 36.69 -13.07 -3.95
CA VAL A 40 36.98 -12.49 -2.63
C VAL A 40 36.72 -13.50 -1.52
N ALA A 41 35.64 -14.28 -1.64
CA ALA A 41 35.32 -15.35 -0.69
C ALA A 41 36.39 -16.44 -0.63
N ALA A 42 37.11 -16.69 -1.73
CA ALA A 42 38.14 -17.72 -1.80
C ALA A 42 39.47 -17.33 -1.11
N VAL A 43 39.67 -16.04 -0.79
CA VAL A 43 40.94 -15.52 -0.24
C VAL A 43 41.16 -15.96 1.22
N SER A 44 40.12 -15.94 2.05
CA SER A 44 40.21 -16.41 3.45
C SER A 44 38.84 -16.81 4.02
N ARG A 45 38.83 -17.61 5.09
CA ARG A 45 37.57 -18.01 5.78
C ARG A 45 36.78 -16.81 6.33
N ARG A 46 37.46 -15.75 6.73
CA ARG A 46 36.84 -14.53 7.27
C ARG A 46 36.19 -13.69 6.19
N LEU A 47 36.84 -13.61 5.01
CA LEU A 47 36.26 -13.02 3.82
C LEU A 47 35.10 -13.87 3.27
N GLN A 48 35.24 -15.19 3.30
CA GLN A 48 34.14 -16.10 2.96
C GLN A 48 32.92 -15.82 3.83
N ALA A 49 33.08 -15.73 5.16
CA ALA A 49 31.98 -15.43 6.07
C ALA A 49 31.33 -14.06 5.79
N ALA A 50 32.14 -13.03 5.53
CA ALA A 50 31.64 -11.69 5.18
C ALA A 50 30.86 -11.69 3.86
N VAL A 51 31.39 -12.34 2.82
CA VAL A 51 30.74 -12.48 1.51
C VAL A 51 29.46 -13.30 1.61
N GLU A 52 29.47 -14.43 2.31
CA GLU A 52 28.26 -15.26 2.53
C GLU A 52 27.18 -14.47 3.28
N ARG A 53 27.56 -13.71 4.32
CA ARG A 53 26.63 -12.87 5.07
C ARG A 53 25.95 -11.82 4.20
N LEU A 54 26.67 -11.20 3.26
CA LEU A 54 26.10 -10.22 2.33
C LEU A 54 25.29 -10.88 1.21
N THR A 55 25.80 -11.98 0.65
CA THR A 55 25.17 -12.70 -0.48
C THR A 55 23.83 -13.32 -0.07
N PHE A 56 23.77 -13.93 1.11
CA PHE A 56 22.54 -14.58 1.61
C PHE A 56 21.64 -13.65 2.42
N ARG A 57 21.98 -12.36 2.53
CA ARG A 57 21.19 -11.38 3.29
C ARG A 57 19.79 -11.17 2.72
N SER A 58 19.72 -11.05 1.41
CA SER A 58 18.49 -10.79 0.67
C SER A 58 18.43 -11.69 -0.55
N ILE A 59 17.42 -12.54 -0.62
CA ILE A 59 17.26 -13.52 -1.69
C ILE A 59 15.93 -13.26 -2.41
N LYS A 60 15.96 -13.31 -3.74
CA LYS A 60 14.77 -13.26 -4.59
C LYS A 60 14.68 -14.55 -5.39
N ILE A 61 13.53 -15.21 -5.32
CA ILE A 61 13.27 -16.50 -5.97
C ILE A 61 11.87 -16.56 -6.60
N THR A 62 11.68 -17.51 -7.49
CA THR A 62 10.36 -17.97 -7.96
C THR A 62 9.96 -19.28 -7.29
N SER A 63 8.67 -19.66 -7.35
CA SER A 63 8.17 -20.88 -6.69
C SER A 63 8.83 -22.18 -7.19
N ASP A 64 9.28 -22.24 -8.44
CA ASP A 64 10.03 -23.37 -9.00
C ASP A 64 11.48 -23.47 -8.48
N GLU A 65 12.02 -22.40 -7.90
CA GLU A 65 13.35 -22.36 -7.30
C GLU A 65 13.36 -22.77 -5.81
N LEU A 66 12.19 -23.02 -5.19
CA LEU A 66 12.07 -23.29 -3.74
C LEU A 66 12.93 -24.47 -3.26
N THR A 67 12.98 -25.57 -4.02
CA THR A 67 13.81 -26.74 -3.67
C THR A 67 15.29 -26.37 -3.63
N LYS A 68 15.77 -25.71 -4.69
CA LYS A 68 17.17 -25.27 -4.79
C LYS A 68 17.51 -24.23 -3.73
N PHE A 69 16.58 -23.33 -3.42
CA PHE A 69 16.69 -22.37 -2.33
C PHE A 69 16.90 -23.06 -0.99
N ASN A 70 16.10 -24.10 -0.70
CA ASN A 70 16.20 -24.88 0.53
C ASN A 70 17.55 -25.60 0.65
N GLU A 71 18.04 -26.19 -0.45
CA GLU A 71 19.36 -26.84 -0.52
C GLU A 71 20.53 -25.84 -0.33
N LEU A 72 20.40 -24.64 -0.91
CA LEU A 72 21.45 -23.62 -0.91
C LEU A 72 21.63 -22.99 0.49
N LEU A 73 20.53 -22.77 1.22
CA LEU A 73 20.53 -22.27 2.59
C LEU A 73 20.58 -23.39 3.63
N ALA A 74 21.73 -24.07 3.69
CA ALA A 74 22.10 -24.96 4.79
C ALA A 74 22.01 -24.23 6.15
N PRO A 75 21.82 -24.93 7.29
CA PRO A 75 21.56 -24.32 8.60
C PRO A 75 22.49 -23.14 8.98
N PRO A 76 23.83 -23.20 8.77
CA PRO A 76 24.72 -22.08 9.10
C PRO A 76 24.50 -20.80 8.29
N ARG A 77 23.86 -20.92 7.11
CA ARG A 77 23.58 -19.81 6.19
C ARG A 77 22.20 -19.19 6.41
N ARG A 78 21.25 -19.94 6.95
CA ARG A 78 19.87 -19.47 7.22
C ARG A 78 19.86 -18.22 8.12
N ARG A 79 20.75 -18.15 9.11
CA ARG A 79 20.91 -16.99 10.00
C ARG A 79 21.32 -15.69 9.31
N HIS A 80 21.84 -15.77 8.09
CA HIS A 80 22.20 -14.59 7.30
C HIS A 80 21.00 -14.00 6.56
N LEU A 81 19.96 -14.81 6.30
CA LEU A 81 18.76 -14.37 5.61
C LEU A 81 17.97 -13.37 6.45
N ALA A 82 17.93 -12.12 5.99
CA ALA A 82 17.14 -11.05 6.58
C ALA A 82 15.92 -10.71 5.72
N SER A 83 15.98 -10.96 4.41
CA SER A 83 14.93 -10.61 3.45
C SER A 83 14.75 -11.71 2.41
N LEU A 84 13.51 -12.13 2.18
CA LEU A 84 13.14 -13.09 1.15
C LEU A 84 12.04 -12.51 0.27
N THR A 85 12.29 -12.42 -1.03
CA THR A 85 11.31 -12.05 -2.04
C THR A 85 10.92 -13.28 -2.85
N VAL A 86 9.62 -13.58 -2.91
CA VAL A 86 9.10 -14.77 -3.62
C VAL A 86 8.06 -14.33 -4.63
N THR A 87 8.14 -14.87 -5.84
CA THR A 87 7.11 -14.73 -6.88
C THR A 87 6.52 -16.10 -7.17
N ILE A 88 5.21 -16.27 -7.01
CA ILE A 88 4.55 -17.55 -7.27
C ILE A 88 4.22 -17.64 -8.76
N LEU A 89 4.74 -18.67 -9.42
CA LEU A 89 4.49 -18.90 -10.83
C LEU A 89 3.15 -19.59 -11.05
N LEU A 90 2.38 -19.06 -11.98
CA LEU A 90 1.14 -19.67 -12.49
C LEU A 90 1.44 -20.46 -13.77
N PRO A 91 0.53 -21.35 -14.21
CA PRO A 91 0.74 -22.11 -15.43
C PRO A 91 0.86 -21.21 -16.67
N PRO A 92 1.66 -21.62 -17.66
CA PRO A 92 1.69 -20.96 -18.96
C PRO A 92 0.37 -21.17 -19.69
N TYR A 93 0.04 -20.25 -20.58
CA TYR A 93 -1.09 -20.33 -21.50
C TYR A 93 -0.64 -20.03 -22.94
N ASP A 94 -1.48 -20.37 -23.92
CA ASP A 94 -1.20 -20.22 -25.34
C ASP A 94 -1.66 -18.87 -25.93
N ASP A 95 -1.30 -18.60 -27.19
CA ASP A 95 -1.62 -17.35 -27.88
C ASP A 95 -3.13 -17.12 -28.04
N ALA A 96 -3.92 -18.19 -28.11
CA ALA A 96 -5.38 -18.08 -28.20
C ALA A 96 -5.97 -17.59 -26.88
N ALA A 97 -5.51 -18.13 -25.75
CA ALA A 97 -5.87 -17.67 -24.42
C ALA A 97 -5.38 -16.24 -24.15
N ALA A 98 -4.22 -15.86 -24.70
CA ALA A 98 -3.66 -14.51 -24.57
C ALA A 98 -4.54 -13.38 -25.16
N ARG A 99 -5.56 -13.73 -25.95
CA ARG A 99 -6.47 -12.79 -26.65
C ARG A 99 -7.85 -12.65 -26.02
N ARG A 100 -8.10 -13.31 -24.89
CA ARG A 100 -9.38 -13.27 -24.17
C ARG A 100 -9.18 -13.23 -22.66
N ALA A 101 -10.22 -12.81 -21.94
CA ALA A 101 -10.24 -12.91 -20.49
C ALA A 101 -10.11 -14.38 -20.01
N GLU A 102 -9.67 -14.55 -18.77
CA GLU A 102 -9.54 -15.87 -18.16
C GLU A 102 -10.91 -16.54 -17.97
N SER A 103 -11.01 -17.81 -18.37
CA SER A 103 -12.20 -18.62 -18.13
C SER A 103 -12.33 -19.00 -16.64
N PRO A 104 -13.52 -19.43 -16.17
CA PRO A 104 -13.67 -19.96 -14.81
C PRO A 104 -12.70 -21.10 -14.47
N GLU A 105 -12.45 -22.01 -15.42
CA GLU A 105 -11.54 -23.14 -15.25
C GLU A 105 -10.09 -22.66 -15.12
N GLU A 106 -9.67 -21.70 -15.97
CA GLU A 106 -8.32 -21.11 -15.90
C GLU A 106 -8.09 -20.39 -14.56
N ARG A 107 -9.10 -19.68 -14.06
CA ARG A 107 -9.05 -19.04 -12.74
C ARG A 107 -8.90 -20.08 -11.62
N THR A 108 -9.62 -21.19 -11.69
CA THR A 108 -9.50 -22.29 -10.71
C THR A 108 -8.10 -22.88 -10.71
N VAL A 109 -7.53 -23.15 -11.89
CA VAL A 109 -6.16 -23.68 -12.01
C VAL A 109 -5.12 -22.67 -11.49
N ASN A 110 -5.33 -21.37 -11.72
CA ASN A 110 -4.48 -20.32 -11.16
C ASN A 110 -4.54 -20.28 -9.63
N ASP A 111 -5.74 -20.38 -9.05
CA ASP A 111 -5.95 -20.44 -7.60
C ASP A 111 -5.23 -21.64 -6.98
N GLU A 112 -5.32 -22.81 -7.61
CA GLU A 112 -4.64 -24.03 -7.19
C GLU A 112 -3.10 -23.88 -7.24
N SER A 113 -2.55 -23.40 -8.36
CA SER A 113 -1.11 -23.17 -8.52
C SER A 113 -0.57 -22.17 -7.50
N TYR A 114 -1.28 -21.06 -7.31
CA TYR A 114 -0.93 -20.06 -6.31
C TYR A 114 -0.92 -20.64 -4.89
N SER A 115 -1.98 -21.37 -4.53
CA SER A 115 -2.13 -21.97 -3.20
C SER A 115 -1.06 -23.02 -2.91
N LEU A 116 -0.73 -23.86 -3.90
CA LEU A 116 0.35 -24.84 -3.80
C LEU A 116 1.72 -24.17 -3.64
N GLY A 117 1.99 -23.10 -4.39
CA GLY A 117 3.23 -22.34 -4.27
C GLY A 117 3.41 -21.68 -2.90
N ILE A 118 2.33 -21.08 -2.38
CA ILE A 118 2.31 -20.52 -1.01
C ILE A 118 2.49 -21.60 0.04
N ALA A 119 1.79 -22.74 -0.08
CA ALA A 119 1.93 -23.85 0.85
C ALA A 119 3.37 -24.38 0.87
N ALA A 120 3.99 -24.59 -0.28
CA ALA A 120 5.38 -25.02 -0.38
C ALA A 120 6.35 -24.02 0.25
N LEU A 121 6.16 -22.71 0.04
CA LEU A 121 6.95 -21.67 0.69
C LEU A 121 6.82 -21.74 2.22
N PHE A 122 5.60 -21.86 2.72
CA PHE A 122 5.32 -21.93 4.15
C PHE A 122 5.92 -23.18 4.79
N GLU A 123 5.83 -24.33 4.13
CA GLU A 123 6.45 -25.58 4.59
C GLU A 123 7.97 -25.47 4.67
N VAL A 124 8.63 -24.88 3.66
CA VAL A 124 10.08 -24.65 3.68
C VAL A 124 10.46 -23.79 4.88
N LEU A 125 9.81 -22.64 5.07
CA LEU A 125 10.12 -21.73 6.18
C LEU A 125 9.80 -22.37 7.54
N HIS A 126 8.68 -23.08 7.66
CA HIS A 126 8.29 -23.77 8.88
C HIS A 126 9.27 -24.89 9.25
N SER A 127 9.74 -25.66 8.27
CA SER A 127 10.75 -26.71 8.50
C SER A 127 12.02 -26.16 9.13
N TRP A 128 12.43 -24.94 8.76
CA TRP A 128 13.59 -24.29 9.36
C TRP A 128 13.35 -23.85 10.80
N GLU A 129 12.11 -23.49 11.15
CA GLU A 129 11.72 -23.19 12.53
C GLU A 129 11.77 -24.43 13.41
N VAL A 130 11.39 -25.58 12.88
CA VAL A 130 11.42 -26.87 13.58
C VAL A 130 12.83 -27.44 13.72
N GLU A 131 13.65 -27.38 12.66
CA GLU A 131 15.01 -27.94 12.65
C GLU A 131 15.98 -27.18 13.56
N ASP A 132 15.81 -25.86 13.66
CA ASP A 132 16.68 -25.01 14.47
C ASP A 132 15.84 -24.08 15.36
N PRO A 133 15.31 -24.56 16.50
CA PRO A 133 14.45 -23.77 17.38
C PRO A 133 15.20 -22.66 18.15
N GLU A 134 16.48 -22.84 18.47
CA GLU A 134 17.23 -21.97 19.38
C GLU A 134 18.19 -20.97 18.70
N THR A 135 18.69 -21.26 17.50
CA THR A 135 19.83 -20.51 16.93
C THR A 135 19.44 -19.45 15.90
N THR A 136 18.20 -19.43 15.45
CA THR A 136 17.73 -18.51 14.42
C THR A 136 16.77 -17.47 15.01
N ALA A 137 17.35 -16.43 15.62
CA ALA A 137 16.65 -15.19 16.01
C ALA A 137 16.35 -14.31 14.78
N CYS A 138 16.05 -14.91 13.62
CA CYS A 138 15.91 -14.18 12.37
C CYS A 138 14.72 -13.25 12.42
N ARG A 139 15.00 -11.98 12.19
CA ARG A 139 14.01 -10.98 11.81
C ARG A 139 13.82 -11.08 10.30
N LEU A 140 13.06 -12.08 9.85
CA LEU A 140 12.82 -12.25 8.41
C LEU A 140 11.79 -11.22 7.95
N ALA A 141 12.14 -10.45 6.92
CA ALA A 141 11.21 -9.71 6.10
C ALA A 141 10.81 -10.53 4.88
N LEU A 142 9.54 -10.89 4.78
CA LEU A 142 8.99 -11.67 3.68
C LEU A 142 8.25 -10.74 2.72
N PHE A 143 8.69 -10.75 1.46
CA PHE A 143 8.07 -10.04 0.35
C PHE A 143 7.45 -11.08 -0.57
N ILE A 144 6.12 -11.06 -0.72
CA ILE A 144 5.42 -11.92 -1.68
C ILE A 144 4.96 -11.01 -2.82
N ASN A 145 5.58 -11.18 -3.97
CA ASN A 145 5.21 -10.44 -5.18
C ASN A 145 3.86 -10.94 -5.71
N HIS A 146 3.26 -10.15 -6.59
CA HIS A 146 2.15 -10.62 -7.38
C HIS A 146 2.51 -11.88 -8.16
N PRO A 147 1.57 -12.82 -8.32
CA PRO A 147 1.81 -14.01 -9.11
C PRO A 147 2.02 -13.63 -10.58
N GLU A 148 2.80 -14.45 -11.27
CA GLU A 148 3.15 -14.24 -12.69
C GLU A 148 3.03 -15.57 -13.43
N SER A 149 2.52 -15.57 -14.65
CA SER A 149 2.64 -16.68 -15.59
C SER A 149 3.88 -16.49 -16.47
N PRO A 150 4.61 -17.55 -16.86
CA PRO A 150 5.66 -17.45 -17.87
C PRO A 150 5.19 -16.91 -19.23
N SER A 151 3.89 -17.00 -19.51
CA SER A 151 3.25 -16.45 -20.72
C SER A 151 2.76 -15.01 -20.54
N ASP A 152 2.83 -14.43 -19.34
CA ASP A 152 2.41 -13.04 -19.12
C ASP A 152 3.36 -12.11 -19.89
N ASN A 153 2.78 -11.31 -20.79
CA ASN A 153 3.48 -10.28 -21.53
C ASN A 153 2.97 -8.93 -21.00
N PRO A 154 3.73 -8.22 -20.15
CA PRO A 154 3.31 -6.92 -19.65
C PRO A 154 3.33 -5.88 -20.78
N TRP A 155 2.47 -4.87 -20.66
CA TRP A 155 2.46 -3.75 -21.58
C TRP A 155 3.82 -3.06 -21.60
N ARG A 156 4.30 -2.69 -22.79
CA ARG A 156 5.65 -2.07 -22.95
C ARG A 156 5.76 -0.69 -22.31
N PHE A 157 4.63 -0.04 -22.05
CA PHE A 157 4.56 1.29 -21.44
C PHE A 157 3.89 1.20 -20.07
N ASN A 158 4.22 2.14 -19.18
CA ASN A 158 3.63 2.20 -17.85
C ASN A 158 2.14 2.67 -17.87
N HIS A 159 1.57 2.87 -19.05
CA HIS A 159 0.20 3.35 -19.25
C HIS A 159 -0.48 2.51 -20.35
N ALA A 160 -1.71 2.04 -20.09
CA ALA A 160 -2.52 1.44 -21.15
C ALA A 160 -2.81 2.46 -22.25
N PRO A 161 -2.75 2.07 -23.53
CA PRO A 161 -3.21 2.90 -24.62
C PRO A 161 -4.72 2.78 -24.66
N TRP A 162 -5.39 3.67 -23.94
CA TRP A 162 -6.85 3.83 -24.01
C TRP A 162 -7.26 4.55 -25.32
N SER A 163 -6.73 4.11 -26.47
CA SER A 163 -6.91 4.72 -27.79
C SER A 163 -7.23 3.69 -28.87
N ASP A 164 -7.94 4.12 -29.91
CA ASP A 164 -8.51 3.27 -30.98
C ASP A 164 -7.50 2.47 -31.83
N THR A 165 -6.21 2.77 -31.77
CA THR A 165 -5.19 2.13 -32.62
C THR A 165 -4.41 1.08 -31.83
N TYR A 166 -4.80 -0.18 -32.00
CA TYR A 166 -4.13 -1.32 -31.36
C TYR A 166 -3.54 -2.25 -32.41
N PRO A 167 -2.31 -2.74 -32.25
CA PRO A 167 -1.85 -3.92 -32.97
C PRO A 167 -2.57 -5.14 -32.37
N GLU A 168 -3.63 -5.62 -33.02
CA GLU A 168 -4.37 -6.84 -32.65
C GLU A 168 -3.48 -8.10 -32.60
N GLU A 169 -2.25 -8.02 -33.12
CA GLU A 169 -1.36 -9.15 -33.33
C GLU A 169 -0.76 -9.73 -32.03
N ASP A 170 -0.61 -8.93 -30.96
CA ASP A 170 0.20 -9.26 -29.77
C ASP A 170 -0.61 -9.73 -28.52
N GLY A 171 -1.94 -9.84 -28.61
CA GLY A 171 -2.82 -10.24 -27.49
C GLY A 171 -3.40 -9.07 -26.70
N ILE A 172 -4.08 -9.37 -25.58
CA ILE A 172 -4.75 -8.36 -24.73
C ILE A 172 -3.97 -8.05 -23.45
N TYR A 173 -2.75 -8.58 -23.33
CA TYR A 173 -1.79 -8.30 -22.24
C TYR A 173 -2.44 -8.45 -20.86
N GLU A 174 -2.39 -7.40 -20.02
CA GLU A 174 -2.99 -7.43 -18.68
C GLU A 174 -4.52 -7.39 -18.69
N GLY A 175 -5.15 -7.08 -19.84
CA GLY A 175 -6.59 -7.19 -20.04
C GLY A 175 -7.13 -8.59 -19.75
N ARG A 176 -6.31 -9.63 -19.96
CA ARG A 176 -6.65 -11.03 -19.71
C ARG A 176 -7.07 -11.29 -18.27
N TYR A 177 -6.39 -10.67 -17.31
CA TYR A 177 -6.59 -10.91 -15.88
C TYR A 177 -7.08 -9.66 -15.14
N LEU A 178 -7.57 -8.65 -15.87
CA LEU A 178 -8.06 -7.38 -15.29
C LEU A 178 -9.15 -7.59 -14.23
N HIS A 179 -10.04 -8.56 -14.46
CA HIS A 179 -11.15 -8.91 -13.58
C HIS A 179 -10.95 -10.25 -12.86
N SER A 180 -9.75 -10.81 -12.91
CA SER A 180 -9.42 -12.07 -12.23
C SER A 180 -8.80 -11.80 -10.87
N TYR A 181 -9.29 -12.49 -9.83
CA TYR A 181 -8.80 -12.33 -8.46
C TYR A 181 -8.40 -13.68 -7.91
N ILE A 182 -7.10 -13.88 -7.75
CA ILE A 182 -6.54 -15.14 -7.29
C ILE A 182 -6.90 -15.36 -5.82
N GLN A 183 -7.53 -16.50 -5.54
CA GLN A 183 -7.88 -16.94 -4.20
C GLN A 183 -6.75 -17.78 -3.58
N LEU A 184 -6.71 -17.79 -2.25
CA LEU A 184 -5.88 -18.70 -1.48
C LEU A 184 -6.77 -19.83 -0.95
N LEU A 185 -6.67 -20.99 -1.57
CA LEU A 185 -7.38 -22.21 -1.19
C LEU A 185 -6.76 -22.80 0.07
N ASP A 186 -7.58 -23.47 0.88
CA ASP A 186 -7.17 -24.21 2.09
C ASP A 186 -6.20 -23.47 3.04
N SER A 187 -6.38 -22.16 3.19
CA SER A 187 -5.51 -21.32 4.03
C SER A 187 -5.40 -21.79 5.49
N HIS A 188 -6.40 -22.53 6.00
CA HIS A 188 -6.38 -23.14 7.32
C HIS A 188 -5.25 -24.18 7.48
N ALA A 189 -4.88 -24.90 6.42
CA ALA A 189 -3.83 -25.91 6.41
C ALA A 189 -2.41 -25.31 6.44
N LEU A 190 -2.24 -24.02 6.12
CA LEU A 190 -0.92 -23.38 6.15
C LEU A 190 -0.35 -23.37 7.58
N PRO A 191 0.93 -23.77 7.77
CA PRO A 191 1.58 -23.72 9.06
C PRO A 191 1.74 -22.27 9.54
N THR A 192 1.94 -22.12 10.84
CA THR A 192 2.23 -20.81 11.44
C THR A 192 3.73 -20.53 11.38
N LEU A 193 4.11 -19.31 10.98
CA LEU A 193 5.50 -18.86 10.87
C LEU A 193 5.82 -17.86 11.99
N GLN A 194 6.61 -18.29 12.96
CA GLN A 194 6.93 -17.49 14.15
C GLN A 194 8.03 -16.45 13.91
N ARG A 195 8.86 -16.63 12.89
CA ARG A 195 10.08 -15.83 12.65
C ARG A 195 9.92 -14.71 11.64
N VAL A 196 8.80 -14.67 10.92
CA VAL A 196 8.51 -13.56 10.02
C VAL A 196 8.12 -12.35 10.87
N LYS A 197 8.87 -11.26 10.74
CA LYS A 197 8.65 -9.99 11.46
C LYS A 197 8.06 -8.91 10.57
N GLN A 198 8.23 -9.03 9.26
CA GLN A 198 7.67 -8.10 8.31
C GLN A 198 7.08 -8.85 7.14
N LEU A 199 5.87 -8.46 6.74
CA LEU A 199 5.22 -8.95 5.53
C LEU A 199 4.97 -7.77 4.60
N ALA A 200 5.38 -7.92 3.35
CA ALA A 200 5.09 -6.97 2.29
C ALA A 200 4.50 -7.68 1.08
N MET A 201 3.33 -7.22 0.66
CA MET A 201 2.64 -7.61 -0.57
C MET A 201 2.17 -6.33 -1.20
N LEU A 202 2.95 -5.81 -2.12
CA LEU A 202 2.76 -4.46 -2.64
C LEU A 202 2.45 -4.54 -4.15
N ARG A 203 1.78 -3.53 -4.67
CA ARG A 203 1.58 -3.33 -6.11
C ARG A 203 2.86 -2.83 -6.81
N PRO A 204 3.23 -3.34 -7.99
CA PRO A 204 4.34 -2.79 -8.78
C PRO A 204 4.06 -1.34 -9.19
N ASP A 205 5.01 -0.45 -8.91
CA ASP A 205 4.93 0.97 -9.26
C ASP A 205 5.13 1.21 -10.77
N ASP A 206 5.84 0.30 -11.45
CA ASP A 206 6.31 0.41 -12.83
C ASP A 206 5.42 -0.28 -13.86
N ARG A 207 4.41 -1.04 -13.42
CA ARG A 207 3.52 -1.77 -14.33
C ARG A 207 2.12 -1.19 -14.34
N TYR A 208 1.56 -1.13 -15.55
CA TYR A 208 0.19 -0.69 -15.76
C TYR A 208 -0.82 -1.66 -15.14
N GLY A 209 -0.63 -2.97 -15.35
CA GLY A 209 -1.43 -4.03 -14.78
C GLY A 209 -0.58 -5.12 -14.13
N HIS A 210 -1.21 -5.91 -13.28
CA HIS A 210 -0.62 -7.07 -12.62
C HIS A 210 -1.75 -8.02 -12.22
N ARG A 211 -1.42 -9.29 -11.96
CA ARG A 211 -2.42 -10.25 -11.50
C ARG A 211 -2.89 -9.88 -10.11
N ASN A 212 -4.20 -9.70 -9.96
CA ASN A 212 -4.80 -9.38 -8.69
C ASN A 212 -4.90 -10.63 -7.82
N THR A 213 -4.48 -10.53 -6.58
CA THR A 213 -4.93 -11.44 -5.52
C THR A 213 -6.19 -10.88 -4.91
N CYS A 214 -7.13 -11.73 -4.51
CA CYS A 214 -8.30 -11.31 -3.75
C CYS A 214 -7.88 -10.48 -2.52
N PRO A 215 -8.51 -9.32 -2.23
CA PRO A 215 -8.11 -8.41 -1.16
C PRO A 215 -7.95 -9.02 0.24
N LYS A 216 -8.66 -10.11 0.54
CA LYS A 216 -8.49 -10.84 1.81
C LYS A 216 -7.19 -11.65 1.91
N VAL A 217 -6.59 -12.03 0.78
CA VAL A 217 -5.44 -12.97 0.74
C VAL A 217 -4.23 -12.43 1.51
N PRO A 218 -3.77 -11.17 1.29
CA PRO A 218 -2.67 -10.61 2.08
C PRO A 218 -2.94 -10.61 3.59
N ILE A 219 -4.18 -10.37 4.01
CA ILE A 219 -4.61 -10.35 5.41
C ILE A 219 -4.59 -11.77 6.01
N VAL A 220 -5.10 -12.74 5.26
CA VAL A 220 -5.08 -14.16 5.66
C VAL A 220 -3.64 -14.66 5.81
N LEU A 221 -2.73 -14.29 4.90
CA LEU A 221 -1.31 -14.64 5.02
C LEU A 221 -0.67 -14.00 6.25
N ALA A 222 -0.99 -12.72 6.53
CA ALA A 222 -0.53 -12.05 7.75
C ALA A 222 -0.98 -12.79 9.02
N SER A 223 -2.21 -13.34 9.03
CA SER A 223 -2.74 -14.08 10.19
C SER A 223 -1.92 -15.32 10.58
N LYS A 224 -1.13 -15.86 9.65
CA LYS A 224 -0.25 -17.01 9.87
C LYS A 224 1.11 -16.64 10.43
N MET A 225 1.34 -15.36 10.72
CA MET A 225 2.62 -14.82 11.20
C MET A 225 2.41 -14.02 12.50
N PRO A 226 2.16 -14.68 13.64
CA PRO A 226 1.68 -14.03 14.87
C PRO A 226 2.65 -13.00 15.46
N ASN A 227 3.93 -13.08 15.11
CA ASN A 227 4.97 -12.17 15.61
C ASN A 227 5.34 -11.07 14.61
N LEU A 228 4.49 -10.77 13.63
CA LEU A 228 4.67 -9.63 12.74
C LEU A 228 4.76 -8.32 13.54
N GLU A 229 5.79 -7.55 13.26
CA GLU A 229 6.01 -6.21 13.80
C GLU A 229 5.55 -5.13 12.82
N SER A 230 5.57 -5.43 11.51
CA SER A 230 5.14 -4.52 10.44
C SER A 230 4.46 -5.25 9.29
N VAL A 231 3.42 -4.65 8.72
CA VAL A 231 2.81 -5.08 7.45
C VAL A 231 2.76 -3.94 6.44
N LYS A 232 2.93 -4.28 5.16
CA LYS A 232 2.69 -3.39 4.02
C LYS A 232 1.90 -4.14 2.96
N LEU A 233 0.60 -3.89 2.89
CA LEU A 233 -0.33 -4.66 2.08
C LEU A 233 -1.00 -3.74 1.07
N SER A 234 -0.92 -4.08 -0.21
CA SER A 234 -1.66 -3.49 -1.30
C SER A 234 -2.75 -4.48 -1.71
N MET A 235 -3.97 -4.00 -1.80
CA MET A 235 -5.17 -4.78 -2.11
C MET A 235 -5.94 -4.02 -3.19
N ASP A 236 -6.42 -4.72 -4.21
CA ASP A 236 -7.22 -4.10 -5.27
C ASP A 236 -8.66 -3.83 -4.78
N ASP A 237 -9.09 -2.58 -4.82
CA ASP A 237 -10.47 -2.14 -4.59
C ASP A 237 -11.01 -1.39 -5.83
N ASP A 238 -10.52 -1.74 -7.03
CA ASP A 238 -10.78 -1.01 -8.27
C ASP A 238 -11.74 -1.70 -9.25
N GLU A 239 -12.42 -2.78 -8.83
CA GLU A 239 -13.40 -3.46 -9.67
C GLU A 239 -14.60 -2.54 -9.96
N LYS A 240 -14.64 -1.98 -11.17
CA LYS A 240 -15.71 -1.05 -11.62
C LYS A 240 -16.68 -1.68 -12.61
N ARG A 241 -16.28 -2.74 -13.33
CA ARG A 241 -17.16 -3.42 -14.28
C ARG A 241 -18.16 -4.31 -13.54
N PHE A 242 -17.73 -4.95 -12.47
CA PHE A 242 -18.55 -5.85 -11.65
C PHE A 242 -18.67 -5.37 -10.19
N PRO A 243 -19.52 -4.36 -9.89
CA PRO A 243 -19.62 -3.77 -8.55
C PRO A 243 -19.89 -4.77 -7.42
N ASP A 244 -20.66 -5.83 -7.67
CA ASP A 244 -20.94 -6.87 -6.68
C ASP A 244 -19.68 -7.63 -6.24
N ILE A 245 -18.71 -7.80 -7.15
CA ILE A 245 -17.41 -8.39 -6.84
C ILE A 245 -16.64 -7.46 -5.91
N ARG A 246 -16.63 -6.14 -6.20
CA ARG A 246 -15.99 -5.13 -5.35
C ARG A 246 -16.57 -5.13 -3.94
N VAL A 247 -17.89 -5.04 -3.81
CA VAL A 247 -18.60 -5.04 -2.53
C VAL A 247 -18.28 -6.30 -1.72
N ARG A 248 -18.33 -7.47 -2.38
CA ARG A 248 -17.98 -8.74 -1.75
C ARG A 248 -16.52 -8.77 -1.28
N HIS A 249 -15.57 -8.36 -2.11
CA HIS A 249 -14.15 -8.33 -1.72
C HIS A 249 -13.87 -7.39 -0.56
N ARG A 250 -14.49 -6.20 -0.56
CA ARG A 250 -14.38 -5.23 0.53
C ARG A 250 -14.93 -5.80 1.84
N LYS A 251 -16.07 -6.49 1.79
CA LYS A 251 -16.66 -7.18 2.95
C LYS A 251 -15.75 -8.29 3.47
N GLU A 252 -15.27 -9.17 2.58
CA GLU A 252 -14.38 -10.27 2.97
C GLU A 252 -13.04 -9.76 3.55
N ALA A 253 -12.50 -8.65 3.03
CA ALA A 253 -11.31 -8.00 3.59
C ALA A 253 -11.60 -7.40 4.97
N ALA A 254 -12.75 -6.75 5.15
CA ALA A 254 -13.15 -6.22 6.45
C ALA A 254 -13.30 -7.33 7.50
N GLU A 255 -13.96 -8.43 7.15
CA GLU A 255 -14.09 -9.62 8.01
C GLU A 255 -12.71 -10.20 8.37
N ALA A 256 -11.79 -10.31 7.40
CA ALA A 256 -10.45 -10.82 7.64
C ALA A 256 -9.62 -9.91 8.56
N ILE A 257 -9.74 -8.58 8.46
CA ILE A 257 -9.08 -7.63 9.38
C ILE A 257 -9.68 -7.74 10.78
N GLY A 258 -11.00 -7.90 10.89
CA GLY A 258 -11.71 -7.94 12.18
C GLY A 258 -11.33 -9.13 13.06
N ILE A 259 -10.91 -10.24 12.44
CA ILE A 259 -10.43 -11.43 13.16
C ILE A 259 -8.89 -11.46 13.32
N LEU A 260 -8.17 -10.49 12.74
CA LEU A 260 -6.72 -10.49 12.72
C LEU A 260 -6.16 -10.18 14.12
N SER A 261 -5.39 -11.12 14.67
CA SER A 261 -4.75 -10.98 15.98
C SER A 261 -3.23 -11.01 15.84
N LEU A 262 -2.61 -9.81 15.87
CA LEU A 262 -1.17 -9.63 15.74
C LEU A 262 -0.64 -8.77 16.91
N PRO A 263 -0.38 -9.37 18.09
CA PRO A 263 -0.03 -8.61 19.29
C PRO A 263 1.32 -7.88 19.22
N ALA A 264 2.23 -8.32 18.35
CA ALA A 264 3.52 -7.67 18.14
C ALA A 264 3.47 -6.52 17.11
N LEU A 265 2.34 -6.40 16.39
CA LEU A 265 2.24 -5.48 15.27
C LEU A 265 2.18 -4.04 15.78
N ASN A 266 3.10 -3.21 15.26
CA ASN A 266 3.17 -1.80 15.61
C ASN A 266 3.14 -0.88 14.39
N LYS A 267 3.28 -1.41 13.17
CA LYS A 267 3.22 -0.63 11.92
C LYS A 267 2.34 -1.32 10.90
N ALA A 268 1.43 -0.56 10.29
CA ALA A 268 0.64 -1.01 9.14
C ALA A 268 0.62 0.05 8.05
N ASP A 269 0.88 -0.37 6.81
CA ASP A 269 0.63 0.38 5.57
C ASP A 269 -0.41 -0.44 4.78
N LEU A 270 -1.63 0.08 4.67
CA LEU A 270 -2.76 -0.57 4.01
C LEU A 270 -3.18 0.26 2.81
N ASP A 271 -2.89 -0.22 1.60
CA ASP A 271 -3.24 0.43 0.36
C ASP A 271 -4.41 -0.33 -0.29
N PHE A 272 -5.63 0.19 -0.16
CA PHE A 272 -6.79 -0.26 -0.91
C PHE A 272 -6.82 0.52 -2.22
N PHE A 273 -6.09 -0.01 -3.19
CA PHE A 273 -5.80 0.64 -4.45
C PHE A 273 -7.09 0.79 -5.26
N VAL A 274 -7.36 2.02 -5.68
CA VAL A 274 -8.45 2.36 -6.58
C VAL A 274 -7.89 3.32 -7.62
N ARG A 275 -7.99 2.99 -8.89
CA ARG A 275 -7.66 3.93 -9.98
C ARG A 275 -8.68 5.05 -9.92
N ARG A 276 -8.18 6.28 -9.96
CA ARG A 276 -9.08 7.42 -10.00
C ARG A 276 -9.94 7.42 -11.26
N GLN A 277 -11.24 7.63 -11.05
CA GLN A 277 -12.21 7.87 -12.10
C GLN A 277 -12.03 9.29 -12.66
N LYS A 278 -11.96 9.41 -13.99
CA LYS A 278 -11.79 10.68 -14.71
C LYS A 278 -13.10 11.23 -15.25
N ASN A 279 -14.21 10.53 -15.04
CA ASN A 279 -15.55 10.97 -15.39
C ASN A 279 -16.40 11.18 -14.14
N GLU A 280 -16.30 12.37 -13.54
CA GLU A 280 -16.96 12.73 -12.28
C GLU A 280 -18.46 13.02 -12.43
N ARG A 281 -19.00 12.86 -13.65
CA ARG A 281 -20.43 12.85 -13.96
C ARG A 281 -21.10 11.52 -13.60
N ALA A 282 -20.33 10.44 -13.54
CA ALA A 282 -20.81 9.14 -13.12
C ALA A 282 -21.13 9.16 -11.62
N GLN A 283 -22.09 8.35 -11.20
CA GLN A 283 -22.36 8.19 -9.77
C GLN A 283 -21.47 7.07 -9.21
N PRO A 284 -20.72 7.31 -8.13
CA PRO A 284 -19.87 6.29 -7.53
C PRO A 284 -20.70 5.13 -6.98
N HIS A 285 -20.19 3.91 -7.11
CA HIS A 285 -20.86 2.74 -6.58
C HIS A 285 -21.00 2.81 -5.05
N VAL A 286 -22.15 2.38 -4.56
CA VAL A 286 -22.42 2.18 -3.14
C VAL A 286 -21.71 0.90 -2.68
N LEU A 287 -20.85 0.99 -1.67
CA LEU A 287 -19.98 -0.09 -1.22
C LEU A 287 -20.50 -0.83 0.03
N HIS A 288 -21.53 -0.29 0.69
CA HIS A 288 -22.18 -0.88 1.86
C HIS A 288 -23.62 -0.39 1.99
N ASP A 289 -24.40 -1.03 2.86
CA ASP A 289 -25.80 -0.66 3.09
C ASP A 289 -25.93 0.78 3.62
N PRO A 290 -26.90 1.58 3.10
CA PRO A 290 -27.13 2.95 3.55
C PRO A 290 -27.46 3.04 5.05
N GLY A 291 -26.94 4.08 5.71
CA GLY A 291 -27.23 4.35 7.13
C GLY A 291 -26.45 3.50 8.13
N ILE A 292 -25.60 2.60 7.66
CA ILE A 292 -24.64 1.85 8.48
C ILE A 292 -23.23 2.41 8.21
N PRO A 293 -22.36 2.56 9.22
CA PRO A 293 -20.95 2.89 9.01
C PRO A 293 -20.27 1.93 8.03
N ASP A 294 -19.33 2.42 7.21
CA ASP A 294 -18.57 1.56 6.30
C ASP A 294 -17.82 0.46 7.10
N PRO A 295 -18.10 -0.84 6.82
CA PRO A 295 -17.52 -1.95 7.58
C PRO A 295 -15.99 -1.97 7.53
N LEU A 296 -15.39 -1.61 6.39
CA LEU A 296 -13.93 -1.60 6.24
C LEU A 296 -13.29 -0.46 7.04
N SER A 297 -13.85 0.74 6.95
CA SER A 297 -13.41 1.90 7.75
C SER A 297 -13.47 1.58 9.24
N SER A 298 -14.61 1.06 9.71
CA SER A 298 -14.84 0.71 11.12
C SER A 298 -13.83 -0.31 11.65
N VAL A 299 -13.57 -1.38 10.90
CA VAL A 299 -12.66 -2.43 11.35
C VAL A 299 -11.19 -1.99 11.35
N ILE A 300 -10.79 -1.12 10.40
CA ILE A 300 -9.45 -0.51 10.40
C ILE A 300 -9.30 0.43 11.61
N CYS A 301 -10.35 1.17 11.97
CA CYS A 301 -10.36 2.00 13.17
C CYS A 301 -10.04 1.15 14.42
N GLU A 302 -10.70 0.00 14.59
CA GLU A 302 -10.46 -0.90 15.72
C GLU A 302 -9.07 -1.53 15.68
N PHE A 303 -8.67 -2.05 14.53
CA PHE A 303 -7.35 -2.65 14.28
C PHE A 303 -6.20 -1.68 14.61
N SER A 304 -6.39 -0.38 14.32
CA SER A 304 -5.36 0.62 14.49
C SER A 304 -5.08 1.04 15.94
N GLN A 305 -5.95 0.70 16.89
CA GLN A 305 -5.86 1.18 18.27
C GLN A 305 -4.54 0.79 18.98
N ASN A 306 -3.92 -0.32 18.58
CA ASN A 306 -2.66 -0.81 19.18
C ASN A 306 -1.40 -0.41 18.39
N LEU A 307 -1.55 0.28 17.27
CA LEU A 307 -0.43 0.63 16.39
C LEU A 307 0.37 1.84 16.89
N VAL A 308 1.62 1.93 16.42
CA VAL A 308 2.50 3.10 16.54
C VAL A 308 2.48 3.92 15.26
N SER A 309 2.31 3.26 14.11
CA SER A 309 2.22 3.91 12.80
C SER A 309 1.11 3.27 11.98
N LEU A 310 0.22 4.09 11.43
CA LEU A 310 -0.76 3.68 10.44
C LEU A 310 -0.62 4.57 9.20
N LYS A 311 -0.52 3.94 8.04
CA LYS A 311 -0.76 4.55 6.76
C LYS A 311 -1.89 3.79 6.08
N VAL A 312 -2.89 4.50 5.59
CA VAL A 312 -4.06 3.90 4.94
C VAL A 312 -4.46 4.73 3.73
N SER A 313 -4.68 4.06 2.60
CA SER A 313 -5.06 4.69 1.32
C SER A 313 -6.27 3.98 0.73
N GLY A 314 -7.23 4.73 0.16
CA GLY A 314 -8.44 4.14 -0.45
C GLY A 314 -9.70 4.99 -0.31
N VAL A 315 -10.87 4.35 -0.39
CA VAL A 315 -12.19 4.95 -0.19
C VAL A 315 -12.66 4.61 1.23
N PHE A 316 -12.89 5.60 2.09
CA PHE A 316 -13.29 5.42 3.50
C PHE A 316 -14.24 6.52 3.94
N ASP A 317 -14.93 6.34 5.06
CA ASP A 317 -15.78 7.35 5.71
C ASP A 317 -15.26 7.76 7.10
N GLU A 318 -16.03 8.58 7.83
CA GLU A 318 -15.64 9.05 9.16
C GLU A 318 -15.53 7.93 10.21
N SER A 319 -16.08 6.75 9.97
CA SER A 319 -15.97 5.61 10.89
C SER A 319 -14.55 5.06 11.01
N LEU A 320 -13.67 5.39 10.04
CA LEU A 320 -12.22 5.13 10.10
C LEU A 320 -11.55 5.76 11.33
N LEU A 321 -12.17 6.81 11.87
CA LEU A 321 -11.65 7.65 12.93
C LEU A 321 -12.57 7.70 14.16
N ARG A 322 -13.65 6.91 14.17
CA ARG A 322 -14.60 6.85 15.29
C ARG A 322 -14.57 5.45 15.91
N PRO A 323 -13.79 5.24 16.98
CA PRO A 323 -13.71 3.94 17.60
C PRO A 323 -15.09 3.58 18.18
N ILE A 324 -15.57 2.38 17.86
CA ILE A 324 -16.81 1.85 18.45
C ILE A 324 -16.53 1.65 19.94
N GLY A 325 -17.30 2.35 20.78
CA GLY A 325 -16.96 2.66 22.17
C GLY A 325 -16.48 1.48 23.01
N ARG A 326 -15.18 1.47 23.35
CA ARG A 326 -14.68 0.81 24.55
C ARG A 326 -14.70 1.82 25.69
N LEU A 327 -15.78 1.77 26.49
CA LEU A 327 -15.91 2.57 27.71
C LEU A 327 -14.67 2.34 28.61
N GLY A 328 -13.87 3.37 28.82
CA GLY A 328 -12.80 3.40 29.84
C GLY A 328 -11.35 3.29 29.36
N SER A 329 -11.07 3.14 28.05
CA SER A 329 -9.69 3.19 27.52
C SER A 329 -9.47 4.41 26.62
N THR A 330 -8.35 5.12 26.79
CA THR A 330 -7.91 6.16 25.83
C THR A 330 -7.68 5.49 24.47
N PRO A 331 -8.40 5.90 23.40
CA PRO A 331 -8.18 5.33 22.08
C PRO A 331 -6.78 5.72 21.57
N TRP A 332 -6.12 4.83 20.81
CA TRP A 332 -4.76 5.03 20.27
C TRP A 332 -3.69 5.46 21.29
N PRO A 333 -3.44 4.71 22.38
CA PRO A 333 -2.46 5.08 23.40
C PRO A 333 -1.01 5.19 22.88
N SER A 334 -0.71 4.55 21.75
CA SER A 334 0.65 4.40 21.21
C SER A 334 0.88 5.06 19.85
N LEU A 335 -0.17 5.51 19.16
CA LEU A 335 -0.06 5.99 17.79
C LEU A 335 0.77 7.30 17.74
N ARG A 336 1.76 7.31 16.85
CA ARG A 336 2.69 8.44 16.63
C ARG A 336 2.56 9.01 15.24
N PHE A 337 2.26 8.17 14.26
CA PHE A 337 2.21 8.53 12.85
C PHE A 337 0.90 8.03 12.24
N LEU A 338 0.14 8.95 11.67
CA LEU A 338 -1.10 8.66 10.95
C LEU A 338 -1.04 9.32 9.57
N ASP A 339 -1.16 8.56 8.50
CA ASP A 339 -1.27 9.09 7.13
C ASP A 339 -2.50 8.48 6.47
N ILE A 340 -3.48 9.32 6.15
CA ILE A 340 -4.73 8.91 5.51
C ILE A 340 -4.78 9.56 4.13
N LYS A 341 -4.84 8.74 3.10
CA LYS A 341 -4.98 9.18 1.71
C LYS A 341 -6.32 8.71 1.15
N LEU A 342 -7.22 9.65 0.94
CA LEU A 342 -8.56 9.35 0.47
C LEU A 342 -8.70 9.69 -1.00
N LEU A 343 -9.49 8.88 -1.70
CA LEU A 343 -10.12 9.33 -2.92
C LEU A 343 -11.26 10.30 -2.61
N ILE A 344 -11.65 11.08 -3.61
CA ILE A 344 -12.72 12.10 -3.51
C ILE A 344 -14.13 11.51 -3.41
N ASN A 345 -14.25 10.18 -3.36
CA ASN A 345 -15.49 9.42 -3.30
C ASN A 345 -15.78 8.93 -1.88
N THR A 346 -17.05 8.85 -1.52
CA THR A 346 -17.47 8.22 -0.26
C THR A 346 -17.84 6.75 -0.51
N PRO A 347 -17.69 5.86 0.49
CA PRO A 347 -18.11 4.46 0.36
C PRO A 347 -19.63 4.31 0.23
N ALA A 348 -20.42 5.32 0.63
CA ALA A 348 -21.87 5.37 0.43
C ALA A 348 -22.30 5.79 -0.99
N GLY A 349 -21.38 5.85 -1.96
CA GLY A 349 -21.67 6.25 -3.35
C GLY A 349 -21.75 7.76 -3.58
N GLY A 350 -21.17 8.56 -2.68
CA GLY A 350 -21.16 10.01 -2.75
C GLY A 350 -19.80 10.59 -3.16
N TRP A 351 -19.68 11.91 -3.00
CA TRP A 351 -18.45 12.66 -3.23
C TRP A 351 -18.15 13.55 -2.03
N TYR A 352 -16.87 13.70 -1.69
CA TYR A 352 -16.41 14.71 -0.73
C TYR A 352 -16.29 16.11 -1.34
N PHE A 353 -16.30 16.17 -2.67
CA PHE A 353 -16.14 17.40 -3.43
C PHE A 353 -17.28 17.55 -4.44
N THR A 354 -17.84 18.75 -4.48
CA THR A 354 -18.84 19.21 -5.44
C THR A 354 -18.18 19.97 -6.58
N LYS A 355 -18.97 20.28 -7.61
CA LYS A 355 -18.52 21.11 -8.71
C LYS A 355 -18.21 22.53 -8.24
N ARG A 356 -17.26 23.18 -8.89
CA ARG A 356 -17.00 24.62 -8.69
C ARG A 356 -18.16 25.45 -9.27
N ASP A 357 -18.33 26.66 -8.76
CA ASP A 357 -19.47 27.53 -9.10
C ASP A 357 -19.44 28.00 -10.56
N ASP A 358 -18.25 28.06 -11.16
CA ASP A 358 -18.00 28.41 -12.56
C ASP A 358 -18.27 27.26 -13.54
N VAL A 359 -18.44 26.03 -13.05
CA VAL A 359 -18.70 24.86 -13.89
C VAL A 359 -20.21 24.73 -14.19
N PRO A 360 -20.62 24.72 -15.47
CA PRO A 360 -22.00 24.50 -15.87
C PRO A 360 -22.56 23.18 -15.32
N PRO A 361 -23.89 23.06 -15.13
CA PRO A 361 -24.51 21.78 -14.81
C PRO A 361 -24.06 20.69 -15.79
N GLN A 362 -23.56 19.58 -15.25
CA GLN A 362 -23.16 18.42 -16.04
C GLN A 362 -24.30 17.40 -16.03
N PRO A 363 -24.73 16.88 -17.19
CA PRO A 363 -25.72 15.80 -17.21
C PRO A 363 -25.14 14.56 -16.52
N PRO A 364 -25.94 13.73 -15.84
CA PRO A 364 -25.43 12.47 -15.30
C PRO A 364 -24.83 11.61 -16.42
N TYR A 365 -23.82 10.83 -16.10
CA TYR A 365 -23.26 9.85 -17.02
C TYR A 365 -23.59 8.45 -16.54
N THR A 366 -24.18 7.66 -17.43
CA THR A 366 -24.32 6.22 -17.27
C THR A 366 -23.62 5.60 -18.47
N HIS A 367 -22.58 4.80 -18.20
CA HIS A 367 -21.96 4.03 -19.26
C HIS A 367 -22.99 3.06 -19.83
N TRP A 368 -23.16 3.08 -21.16
CA TRP A 368 -24.00 2.13 -21.86
C TRP A 368 -23.09 1.12 -22.55
N SER A 369 -23.04 -0.09 -22.00
CA SER A 369 -22.25 -1.16 -22.56
C SER A 369 -22.97 -1.82 -23.74
N ARG A 370 -22.19 -2.25 -24.75
CA ARG A 370 -22.71 -3.12 -25.82
C ARG A 370 -22.91 -4.56 -25.36
N THR A 371 -22.23 -4.95 -24.28
CA THR A 371 -22.16 -6.31 -23.73
C THR A 371 -22.47 -6.29 -22.24
N ASN A 372 -23.45 -7.08 -21.80
CA ASN A 372 -23.80 -7.22 -20.37
C ASN A 372 -23.52 -8.65 -19.89
N ASN A 373 -22.41 -9.23 -20.36
CA ASN A 373 -22.04 -10.58 -19.99
C ASN A 373 -21.76 -10.67 -18.49
N ALA A 374 -22.17 -11.79 -17.89
CA ALA A 374 -21.80 -12.10 -16.52
C ALA A 374 -20.28 -12.29 -16.42
N HIS A 375 -19.73 -12.14 -15.21
CA HIS A 375 -18.29 -12.33 -14.98
C HIS A 375 -17.78 -13.72 -15.38
N GLU A 376 -18.61 -14.75 -15.26
CA GLU A 376 -18.29 -16.12 -15.69
C GLU A 376 -18.12 -16.23 -17.22
N ASP A 377 -18.87 -15.44 -17.98
CA ASP A 377 -18.91 -15.47 -19.44
C ASP A 377 -17.96 -14.44 -20.10
N LEU A 378 -17.22 -13.66 -19.31
CA LEU A 378 -16.33 -12.62 -19.83
C LEU A 378 -15.29 -13.14 -20.84
N HIS A 379 -14.87 -14.39 -20.68
CA HIS A 379 -13.94 -15.06 -21.59
C HIS A 379 -14.50 -15.35 -22.99
N LEU A 380 -15.83 -15.24 -23.17
CA LEU A 380 -16.52 -15.38 -24.46
C LEU A 380 -16.67 -14.06 -25.20
N GLU A 381 -16.32 -12.94 -24.56
CA GLU A 381 -16.42 -11.60 -25.11
C GLU A 381 -15.13 -11.21 -25.85
N ASP A 382 -15.30 -10.49 -26.97
CA ASP A 382 -14.19 -9.82 -27.62
C ASP A 382 -13.72 -8.64 -26.76
N PHE A 383 -12.47 -8.70 -26.30
CA PHE A 383 -11.94 -7.69 -25.40
C PHE A 383 -11.79 -6.33 -26.10
N SER A 384 -12.23 -5.27 -25.43
CA SER A 384 -12.13 -3.90 -25.93
C SER A 384 -11.53 -2.99 -24.85
N PHE A 385 -10.33 -2.46 -25.09
CA PHE A 385 -9.72 -1.47 -24.19
C PHE A 385 -10.57 -0.22 -24.04
N LEU A 386 -11.28 0.19 -25.09
CA LEU A 386 -12.16 1.35 -25.03
C LEU A 386 -13.36 1.10 -24.12
N GLU A 387 -13.95 -0.10 -24.20
CA GLU A 387 -15.05 -0.51 -23.34
C GLU A 387 -14.58 -0.60 -21.88
N GLU A 388 -13.41 -1.19 -21.64
CA GLU A 388 -12.81 -1.25 -20.30
C GLU A 388 -12.46 0.12 -19.74
N ALA A 389 -11.97 1.05 -20.57
CA ALA A 389 -11.76 2.44 -20.16
C ALA A 389 -13.07 3.10 -19.73
N ALA A 390 -14.16 2.80 -20.43
CA ALA A 390 -15.46 3.37 -20.16
C ALA A 390 -16.10 2.77 -18.90
N HIS A 391 -15.98 1.45 -18.68
CA HIS A 391 -16.30 0.81 -17.39
C HIS A 391 -15.46 1.38 -16.25
N ALA A 392 -14.17 1.62 -16.48
CA ALA A 392 -13.28 2.21 -15.49
C ALA A 392 -13.51 3.72 -15.25
N LEU A 393 -14.46 4.33 -15.95
CA LEU A 393 -14.78 5.76 -15.92
C LEU A 393 -13.57 6.65 -16.25
N LEU A 394 -12.70 6.16 -17.13
CA LEU A 394 -11.53 6.90 -17.63
C LEU A 394 -11.83 7.66 -18.93
N ASN A 395 -12.88 7.26 -19.65
CA ASN A 395 -13.33 7.88 -20.89
C ASN A 395 -14.88 7.92 -20.93
N PRO A 396 -15.51 9.04 -21.32
CA PRO A 396 -14.95 10.37 -21.55
C PRO A 396 -14.44 11.04 -20.28
N VAL A 397 -13.41 11.88 -20.42
CA VAL A 397 -12.81 12.64 -19.31
C VAL A 397 -13.66 13.89 -19.00
N TYR A 398 -14.19 13.94 -17.79
CA TYR A 398 -14.92 15.06 -17.20
C TYR A 398 -14.56 15.18 -15.72
N VAL A 399 -13.54 15.98 -15.42
CA VAL A 399 -13.10 16.29 -14.05
C VAL A 399 -13.51 17.73 -13.74
N PHE A 400 -14.26 17.94 -12.68
CA PHE A 400 -14.82 19.25 -12.32
C PHE A 400 -15.11 19.43 -10.82
N ARG A 401 -14.92 18.39 -10.01
CA ARG A 401 -15.13 18.40 -8.56
C ARG A 401 -13.88 18.91 -7.88
N GLY A 402 -13.89 20.21 -7.57
CA GLY A 402 -12.79 20.89 -6.88
C GLY A 402 -13.23 21.67 -5.65
N LYS A 403 -14.53 21.81 -5.40
CA LYS A 403 -15.08 22.55 -4.25
C LYS A 403 -15.45 21.56 -3.14
N ALA A 404 -15.00 21.79 -1.91
CA ALA A 404 -15.39 20.95 -0.79
C ALA A 404 -16.93 20.91 -0.62
N ASP A 405 -17.47 19.74 -0.28
CA ASP A 405 -18.86 19.56 0.12
C ASP A 405 -18.95 19.58 1.65
N ASP A 406 -19.50 20.65 2.22
CA ASP A 406 -19.59 20.81 3.69
C ASP A 406 -20.30 19.64 4.36
N GLU A 407 -21.39 19.12 3.76
CA GLU A 407 -22.19 18.06 4.34
C GLU A 407 -21.43 16.73 4.41
N ALA A 408 -20.56 16.46 3.44
CA ALA A 408 -19.78 15.22 3.38
C ALA A 408 -18.39 15.35 4.04
N LEU A 409 -17.71 16.47 3.85
CA LEU A 409 -16.32 16.66 4.28
C LEU A 409 -16.21 17.09 5.74
N ALA A 410 -17.09 17.98 6.23
CA ALA A 410 -17.00 18.48 7.60
C ALA A 410 -17.13 17.36 8.68
N PRO A 411 -18.05 16.37 8.54
CA PRO A 411 -18.12 15.25 9.50
C PRO A 411 -16.83 14.43 9.57
N LEU A 412 -16.18 14.20 8.43
CA LEU A 412 -14.93 13.47 8.33
C LEU A 412 -13.75 14.25 8.94
N VAL A 413 -13.60 15.53 8.59
CA VAL A 413 -12.56 16.40 9.18
C VAL A 413 -12.78 16.58 10.69
N GLY A 414 -14.04 16.64 11.13
CA GLY A 414 -14.40 16.66 12.54
C GLY A 414 -14.00 15.38 13.26
N ALA A 415 -14.29 14.20 12.68
CA ALA A 415 -13.86 12.91 13.23
C ALA A 415 -12.33 12.80 13.29
N TYR A 416 -11.63 13.31 12.27
CA TYR A 416 -10.18 13.39 12.26
C TYR A 416 -9.65 14.23 13.42
N ALA A 417 -10.17 15.45 13.60
CA ALA A 417 -9.76 16.32 14.70
C ALA A 417 -10.00 15.69 16.08
N ASP A 418 -11.19 15.10 16.28
CA ASP A 418 -11.56 14.42 17.53
C ASP A 418 -10.64 13.21 17.81
N ALA A 419 -10.32 12.41 16.78
CA ALA A 419 -9.41 11.28 16.91
C ALA A 419 -7.99 11.73 17.30
N LEU A 420 -7.45 12.75 16.63
CA LEU A 420 -6.12 13.26 16.93
C LEU A 420 -6.03 13.87 18.33
N ALA A 421 -7.10 14.51 18.80
CA ALA A 421 -7.19 15.05 20.16
C ALA A 421 -7.09 13.96 21.23
N ALA A 422 -7.43 12.72 20.90
CA ALA A 422 -7.34 11.58 21.81
C ALA A 422 -6.01 10.79 21.73
N MET A 423 -5.05 11.21 20.89
CA MET A 423 -3.78 10.51 20.66
C MET A 423 -2.61 11.13 21.48
N PRO A 424 -2.28 10.61 22.68
CA PRO A 424 -1.30 11.25 23.58
C PRO A 424 0.13 11.27 23.05
N ARG A 425 0.47 10.36 22.14
CA ARG A 425 1.83 10.19 21.61
C ARG A 425 1.97 10.70 20.18
N LEU A 426 0.95 11.36 19.64
CA LEU A 426 0.93 11.80 18.26
C LEU A 426 2.14 12.69 17.96
N ALA A 427 2.89 12.30 16.95
CA ALA A 427 4.03 13.05 16.44
C ALA A 427 3.66 13.75 15.13
N SER A 428 2.99 13.08 14.21
CA SER A 428 2.42 13.71 13.02
C SER A 428 1.22 12.96 12.50
N ALA A 429 0.30 13.70 11.89
CA ALA A 429 -0.84 13.16 11.18
C ALA A 429 -1.06 13.92 9.87
N ALA A 430 -1.56 13.26 8.84
CA ALA A 430 -2.02 13.91 7.62
C ALA A 430 -3.29 13.25 7.09
N LEU A 431 -4.26 14.07 6.68
CA LEU A 431 -5.44 13.69 5.92
C LEU A 431 -5.33 14.36 4.55
N ASN A 432 -5.26 13.55 3.49
CA ASN A 432 -4.99 14.01 2.14
C ASN A 432 -6.05 13.53 1.16
N PHE A 433 -6.47 14.41 0.26
CA PHE A 433 -7.17 14.04 -0.97
C PHE A 433 -6.38 14.54 -2.17
N GLN A 434 -6.29 13.70 -3.21
CA GLN A 434 -5.73 14.08 -4.49
C GLN A 434 -6.85 14.47 -5.45
N LEU A 435 -6.79 15.69 -6.00
CA LEU A 435 -7.69 16.22 -7.03
C LEU A 435 -6.92 16.33 -8.37
N GLU A 436 -7.66 16.40 -9.48
CA GLU A 436 -7.11 16.37 -10.85
C GLU A 436 -7.36 17.70 -11.52
N ASP A 437 -8.39 18.43 -11.06
CA ASP A 437 -8.56 19.83 -11.40
C ASP A 437 -7.29 20.55 -10.97
N GLU A 438 -6.58 21.08 -11.97
CA GLU A 438 -5.37 21.84 -11.74
C GLU A 438 -5.79 23.21 -11.18
N VAL A 439 -5.26 23.56 -10.02
CA VAL A 439 -5.34 24.93 -9.53
C VAL A 439 -4.06 25.60 -9.98
N ASP A 440 -4.17 26.55 -10.91
CA ASP A 440 -3.04 27.30 -11.47
C ASP A 440 -1.96 26.42 -12.17
N GLY A 441 -2.36 25.29 -12.76
CA GLY A 441 -1.46 24.41 -13.52
C GLY A 441 -0.77 23.31 -12.70
N GLU A 442 -1.13 23.14 -11.43
CA GLU A 442 -0.64 22.07 -10.55
C GLU A 442 -1.80 21.19 -10.05
N PRO A 443 -1.60 19.88 -9.80
CA PRO A 443 -2.64 19.01 -9.29
C PRO A 443 -3.25 19.59 -8.00
N GLY A 444 -4.57 19.74 -7.94
CA GLY A 444 -5.24 20.15 -6.72
C GLY A 444 -5.00 19.13 -5.59
N TRP A 445 -4.64 19.61 -4.40
CA TRP A 445 -4.55 18.78 -3.20
C TRP A 445 -5.41 19.39 -2.11
N PHE A 446 -6.16 18.57 -1.39
CA PHE A 446 -6.73 18.96 -0.11
C PHE A 446 -5.90 18.30 1.00
N CYS A 447 -5.43 19.09 1.97
CA CYS A 447 -4.60 18.58 3.04
C CYS A 447 -4.96 19.23 4.39
N VAL A 448 -5.09 18.40 5.42
CA VAL A 448 -5.06 18.82 6.82
C VAL A 448 -4.00 17.98 7.51
N ALA A 449 -2.92 18.63 7.97
CA ALA A 449 -1.80 17.96 8.61
C ALA A 449 -1.48 18.57 9.97
N TYR A 450 -1.15 17.71 10.92
CA TYR A 450 -0.71 18.07 12.26
C TYR A 450 0.74 17.63 12.46
N PHE A 451 1.55 18.51 13.06
CA PHE A 451 2.90 18.18 13.52
C PHE A 451 3.08 18.59 14.98
N ALA A 452 3.51 17.63 15.79
CA ALA A 452 3.92 17.89 17.15
C ALA A 452 5.26 18.66 17.19
N PRO A 453 5.50 19.45 18.26
CA PRO A 453 6.76 20.13 18.47
C PRO A 453 7.93 19.14 18.53
N CYS A 454 9.07 19.56 17.98
CA CYS A 454 10.30 18.80 18.04
C CYS A 454 11.08 19.11 19.32
N ARG A 455 11.49 18.05 20.03
CA ARG A 455 12.24 18.14 21.28
C ARG A 455 13.64 18.74 21.11
N SER A 456 14.24 18.64 19.93
CA SER A 456 15.55 19.21 19.62
C SER A 456 15.47 20.60 18.97
N ALA A 457 14.29 21.06 18.52
CA ALA A 457 14.15 22.32 17.78
C ALA A 457 14.72 23.54 18.53
N SER A 458 14.65 23.57 19.86
CA SER A 458 15.22 24.63 20.70
C SER A 458 16.75 24.72 20.65
N ARG A 459 17.43 23.71 20.10
CA ARG A 459 18.89 23.63 19.96
C ARG A 459 19.41 24.18 18.63
N HIS A 460 18.52 24.58 17.70
CA HIS A 460 18.88 24.98 16.33
C HIS A 460 18.55 26.47 16.05
N PRO A 461 19.55 27.38 16.05
CA PRO A 461 19.43 28.73 15.48
C PRO A 461 19.57 28.71 13.94
N PRO A 462 19.09 29.71 13.17
CA PRO A 462 18.32 30.89 13.57
C PRO A 462 16.80 30.76 13.37
N ARG A 463 16.28 29.59 12.92
CA ARG A 463 14.84 29.40 12.59
C ARG A 463 14.04 28.53 13.58
N MET A 464 14.62 28.02 14.68
CA MET A 464 13.95 27.12 15.63
C MET A 464 13.23 25.94 14.95
N ILE A 465 13.73 25.49 13.79
CA ILE A 465 13.28 24.30 13.07
C ILE A 465 14.41 23.29 13.17
N CYS A 466 14.10 22.06 13.57
CA CYS A 466 15.07 20.97 13.60
C CYS A 466 15.40 20.51 12.17
N PRO A 467 16.67 20.51 11.72
CA PRO A 467 17.03 20.08 10.38
C PRO A 467 16.74 18.59 10.13
N ASP A 468 16.77 17.77 11.18
CA ASP A 468 16.58 16.31 11.04
C ASP A 468 15.13 15.89 10.80
N CYS A 469 14.17 16.66 11.33
CA CYS A 469 12.75 16.30 11.25
C CYS A 469 11.86 17.43 10.74
N ASN A 470 12.46 18.58 10.41
CA ASN A 470 11.84 19.76 9.84
C ASN A 470 10.70 20.37 10.67
N ARG A 471 10.71 20.13 11.99
CA ARG A 471 9.65 20.58 12.91
C ARG A 471 10.16 21.67 13.85
N GLY A 472 9.26 22.56 14.24
CA GLY A 472 9.55 23.66 15.14
C GLY A 472 9.37 23.34 16.64
N VAL A 473 9.48 24.36 17.48
CA VAL A 473 9.16 24.30 18.92
C VAL A 473 7.67 24.38 19.23
N THR A 474 6.81 24.66 18.24
CA THR A 474 5.35 24.77 18.39
C THR A 474 4.63 23.54 17.85
N ARG A 475 3.37 23.35 18.25
CA ARG A 475 2.45 22.52 17.47
C ARG A 475 2.16 23.23 16.15
N GLN A 476 2.00 22.48 15.06
CA GLN A 476 1.70 23.04 13.75
C GLN A 476 0.47 22.38 13.16
N LEU A 477 -0.47 23.19 12.70
CA LEU A 477 -1.59 22.79 11.85
C LEU A 477 -1.29 23.34 10.46
N VAL A 478 -1.06 22.46 9.50
CA VAL A 478 -0.76 22.81 8.11
C VAL A 478 -1.97 22.46 7.27
N THR A 479 -2.47 23.42 6.49
CA THR A 479 -3.69 23.23 5.71
C THR A 479 -3.53 23.64 4.25
N LEU A 480 -4.24 22.94 3.38
CA LEU A 480 -4.52 23.32 2.01
C LEU A 480 -5.98 22.98 1.75
N LEU A 481 -6.87 23.96 1.90
CA LEU A 481 -8.32 23.75 1.96
C LEU A 481 -9.05 24.13 0.67
N LEU A 482 -8.34 24.61 -0.35
CA LEU A 482 -8.90 24.95 -1.66
C LEU A 482 -10.09 25.94 -1.58
N GLY A 483 -9.95 26.95 -0.71
CA GLY A 483 -10.99 27.96 -0.48
C GLY A 483 -12.14 27.50 0.43
N TRP A 484 -12.11 26.26 0.93
CA TRP A 484 -13.01 25.81 1.97
C TRP A 484 -12.65 26.42 3.32
N GLU A 485 -13.65 26.95 4.01
CA GLU A 485 -13.51 27.52 5.36
C GLU A 485 -14.36 26.68 6.32
N PRO A 486 -13.74 25.91 7.23
CA PRO A 486 -14.50 25.19 8.25
C PRO A 486 -15.22 26.19 9.15
N ASP A 487 -16.41 25.80 9.66
CA ASP A 487 -17.09 26.62 10.66
C ASP A 487 -16.22 26.81 11.92
N GLU A 488 -16.54 27.83 12.73
CA GLU A 488 -15.72 28.17 13.90
C GLU A 488 -15.62 27.02 14.90
N ALA A 489 -16.64 26.16 15.01
CA ALA A 489 -16.62 25.02 15.91
C ALA A 489 -15.60 23.97 15.45
N LEU A 490 -15.57 23.65 14.15
CA LEU A 490 -14.62 22.73 13.55
C LEU A 490 -13.21 23.33 13.51
N ALA A 491 -13.06 24.61 13.19
CA ALA A 491 -11.80 25.33 13.28
C ALA A 491 -11.21 25.31 14.70
N ALA A 492 -12.06 25.49 15.71
CA ALA A 492 -11.64 25.39 17.11
C ALA A 492 -11.18 23.98 17.48
N LYS A 493 -11.87 22.93 17.00
CA LYS A 493 -11.41 21.53 17.18
C LYS A 493 -10.03 21.30 16.59
N LEU A 494 -9.80 21.74 15.35
CA LEU A 494 -8.51 21.60 14.67
C LEU A 494 -7.38 22.33 15.43
N ARG A 495 -7.61 23.56 15.91
CA ARG A 495 -6.66 24.30 16.76
C ARG A 495 -6.41 23.61 18.10
N GLY A 496 -7.40 22.88 18.60
CA GLY A 496 -7.35 22.12 19.85
C GLY A 496 -6.48 20.87 19.80
N ILE A 497 -6.13 20.35 18.61
CA ILE A 497 -5.40 19.08 18.45
C ILE A 497 -4.12 19.04 19.30
N GLY A 498 -4.00 17.99 20.12
CA GLY A 498 -2.87 17.76 21.01
C GLY A 498 -2.77 18.72 22.21
N GLY A 499 -3.70 19.66 22.38
CA GLY A 499 -3.66 20.68 23.43
C GLY A 499 -3.81 20.12 24.84
N GLU A 500 -4.47 18.98 25.00
CA GLU A 500 -4.55 18.25 26.27
C GLU A 500 -3.20 17.67 26.70
N PHE A 501 -2.37 17.27 25.72
CA PHE A 501 -1.12 16.55 25.97
C PHE A 501 0.14 17.41 25.84
N ARG A 502 0.01 18.63 25.29
CA ARG A 502 1.13 19.50 24.94
C ARG A 502 0.79 20.95 25.24
N ALA A 503 1.67 21.60 26.00
CA ALA A 503 1.49 22.98 26.43
C ALA A 503 1.90 24.01 25.36
N GLU A 504 2.69 23.60 24.37
CA GLU A 504 3.17 24.47 23.30
C GLU A 504 1.98 25.01 22.48
N PRO A 505 2.00 26.27 22.04
CA PRO A 505 0.90 26.84 21.27
C PRO A 505 0.79 26.17 19.88
N MET A 506 -0.42 26.18 19.33
CA MET A 506 -0.67 25.81 17.94
C MET A 506 -0.33 26.99 17.03
N VAL A 507 0.41 26.73 15.96
CA VAL A 507 0.66 27.67 14.87
C VAL A 507 -0.01 27.12 13.62
N GLU A 508 -0.84 27.92 12.99
CA GLU A 508 -1.49 27.59 11.74
C GLU A 508 -0.63 28.07 10.57
N LYS A 509 -0.53 27.23 9.55
CA LYS A 509 0.18 27.54 8.31
C LYS A 509 -0.61 27.01 7.13
N THR A 510 -0.56 27.74 6.04
CA THR A 510 -0.90 27.20 4.73
C THR A 510 0.20 26.24 4.26
N MET A 511 -0.11 25.31 3.36
CA MET A 511 0.89 24.43 2.76
C MET A 511 1.98 25.22 2.03
N ALA A 512 1.63 26.32 1.36
CA ALA A 512 2.59 27.20 0.70
C ALA A 512 3.57 27.85 1.70
N GLU A 513 3.08 28.35 2.83
CA GLU A 513 3.94 28.86 3.90
C GLU A 513 4.83 27.77 4.47
N PHE A 514 4.30 26.57 4.68
CA PHE A 514 5.06 25.42 5.16
C PHE A 514 6.22 25.09 4.21
N LEU A 515 5.96 24.91 2.91
CA LEU A 515 6.98 24.58 1.91
C LEU A 515 8.07 25.65 1.76
N LYS A 516 7.71 26.94 1.84
CA LYS A 516 8.68 28.04 1.78
C LYS A 516 9.78 27.97 2.85
N TYR A 517 9.49 27.39 4.02
CA TYR A 517 10.49 27.18 5.07
C TYR A 517 11.31 25.90 4.90
N HIS A 518 10.96 25.06 3.92
CA HIS A 518 11.48 23.71 3.74
C HIS A 518 12.19 23.49 2.41
N GLU A 519 12.02 24.38 1.44
CA GLU A 519 12.73 24.38 0.14
C GLU A 519 14.00 25.26 0.12
N ALA A 520 14.25 26.03 1.18
CA ALA A 520 15.47 26.83 1.30
C ALA A 520 16.64 25.96 1.78
N ASP A 521 17.21 25.14 0.88
CA ASP A 521 18.60 24.61 0.89
C ASP A 521 18.88 23.72 -0.36
N VAL A 522 18.55 24.22 -1.55
CA VAL A 522 19.14 23.73 -2.82
C VAL A 522 19.56 24.94 -3.65
N GLU A 523 20.42 25.78 -3.11
CA GLU A 523 21.32 26.57 -3.95
C GLU A 523 22.55 25.69 -4.19
N GLU A 524 22.61 25.10 -5.39
CA GLU A 524 23.83 24.47 -5.92
C GLU A 524 24.87 25.58 -6.12
N ASP A 525 25.90 25.60 -5.27
CA ASP A 525 27.20 26.25 -5.53
C ASP A 525 28.20 25.23 -6.08
#